data_AF-A0A349AXU2-F1
#
_entry.id   AF-A0A349AXU2-F1
#
_cell.length_a   1.000
_cell.length_b   1.000
_cell.length_c   1.000
_cell.angle_alpha   90.00
_cell.angle_beta   90.00
_cell.angle_gamma   90.00
#
_symmetry.space_group_name_H-M   'P 1'
#
loop_
_entity.id
_entity.type
_entity.pdbx_description
1 polymer ?
#
loop_
_entity_poly.entity_id
_entity_poly.type
_entity_poly.pdbx_seq_one_letter_code
_entity_poly.pdbx_strand_id
1 'polypeptide(L)'
;KDFNSYGSRRGNHEVMIRGTFANIRLKNLLLDGAEGGFTVDFLQADKPQTTIYEASEKYQANNIPLVILAGKEYGSGSSRDWAVKGTALLGVKVVIAESYERIHRSNLIGMGVLPLQFPVGQTAEPLGLTGEESFTIKGVTVLNDGVTPKTVDVEAVKENGDVTAFSAPVRIDTPGEADYYRHGGIMQFVLRSLLEA
;
A
#
# COMPACT_ATOMS: atom_id res chain seq x y z
N LYS A 1 -0.39 18.19 -26.77
CA LYS A 1 -0.06 17.22 -27.85
C LYS A 1 1.26 16.49 -27.56
N ASP A 2 2.13 17.02 -26.70
CA ASP A 2 3.52 16.56 -26.53
C ASP A 2 3.75 15.60 -25.36
N PHE A 3 2.70 15.22 -24.62
CA PHE A 3 2.83 14.38 -23.42
C PHE A 3 3.13 12.91 -23.73
N ASN A 4 2.67 12.37 -24.86
CA ASN A 4 2.73 10.94 -25.20
C ASN A 4 2.01 10.06 -24.14
N SER A 5 2.16 8.74 -24.19
CA SER A 5 1.51 7.81 -23.25
C SER A 5 2.36 7.54 -22.00
N TYR A 6 1.73 7.16 -20.88
CA TYR A 6 2.47 6.68 -19.69
C TYR A 6 3.44 5.53 -20.02
N GLY A 7 3.04 4.63 -20.94
CA GLY A 7 3.90 3.54 -21.41
C GLY A 7 5.24 4.04 -21.99
N SER A 8 5.20 5.12 -22.78
CA SER A 8 6.41 5.73 -23.35
C SER A 8 7.31 6.43 -22.32
N ARG A 9 6.79 6.72 -21.13
CA ARG A 9 7.47 7.46 -20.06
C ARG A 9 7.96 6.56 -18.93
N ARG A 10 7.91 5.23 -19.09
CA ARG A 10 8.25 4.25 -18.05
C ARG A 10 9.66 4.39 -17.45
N GLY A 11 10.60 4.99 -18.17
CA GLY A 11 11.95 5.29 -17.67
C GLY A 11 12.06 6.58 -16.85
N ASN A 12 11.03 7.42 -16.83
CA ASN A 12 10.98 8.66 -16.05
C ASN A 12 10.12 8.44 -14.79
N HIS A 13 10.77 8.32 -13.64
CA HIS A 13 10.09 8.06 -12.37
C HIS A 13 9.15 9.20 -11.96
N GLU A 14 9.49 10.47 -12.22
CA GLU A 14 8.65 11.62 -11.87
C GLU A 14 7.28 11.58 -12.54
N VAL A 15 7.24 11.16 -13.81
CA VAL A 15 5.99 11.00 -14.56
C VAL A 15 5.20 9.80 -14.04
N MET A 16 5.88 8.69 -13.78
CA MET A 16 5.20 7.44 -13.46
C MET A 16 4.66 7.39 -12.03
N ILE A 17 5.32 8.04 -11.07
CA ILE A 17 4.77 8.19 -9.71
C ILE A 17 3.48 9.01 -9.77
N ARG A 18 3.47 10.13 -10.51
CA ARG A 18 2.26 10.94 -10.75
C ARG A 18 1.15 10.19 -11.49
N GLY A 19 1.52 9.22 -12.32
CA GLY A 19 0.59 8.33 -13.01
C GLY A 19 0.06 7.16 -12.15
N THR A 20 0.59 6.97 -10.94
CA THR A 20 0.19 5.88 -10.06
C THR A 20 -1.16 6.20 -9.43
N PHE A 21 -2.10 5.26 -9.53
CA PHE A 21 -3.52 5.47 -9.18
C PHE A 21 -4.21 6.62 -9.93
N ALA A 22 -3.63 7.15 -11.00
CA ALA A 22 -4.22 8.26 -11.79
C ALA A 22 -5.22 7.79 -12.86
N ASN A 23 -5.77 6.57 -12.74
CA ASN A 23 -6.72 6.07 -13.72
C ASN A 23 -8.05 6.83 -13.57
N ILE A 24 -8.57 7.34 -14.69
CA ILE A 24 -9.84 8.09 -14.72
C ILE A 24 -11.06 7.28 -14.25
N ARG A 25 -10.96 5.94 -14.20
CA ARG A 25 -12.02 5.04 -13.72
C ARG A 25 -11.77 4.51 -12.30
N LEU A 26 -10.71 4.97 -11.63
CA LEU A 26 -10.47 4.58 -10.25
C LEU A 26 -11.63 5.11 -9.39
N LYS A 27 -12.16 4.26 -8.51
CA LYS A 27 -13.20 4.62 -7.55
C LYS A 27 -12.58 4.57 -6.16
N ASN A 28 -12.44 5.72 -5.54
CA ASN A 28 -11.97 5.82 -4.16
C ASN A 28 -13.17 5.97 -3.23
N LEU A 29 -13.38 5.00 -2.34
CA LEU A 29 -14.56 4.97 -1.45
C LEU A 29 -14.54 6.05 -0.36
N LEU A 30 -13.41 6.75 -0.19
CA LEU A 30 -13.33 7.98 0.62
C LEU A 30 -14.07 9.17 -0.03
N LEU A 31 -14.40 9.07 -1.31
CA LEU A 31 -15.07 10.13 -2.06
C LEU A 31 -16.49 9.69 -2.41
N ASP A 32 -17.42 10.65 -2.40
CA ASP A 32 -18.82 10.42 -2.74
C ASP A 32 -19.01 10.27 -4.26
N GLY A 33 -18.66 9.08 -4.78
CA GLY A 33 -18.88 8.69 -6.17
C GLY A 33 -17.92 9.30 -7.20
N ALA A 34 -16.92 10.08 -6.78
CA ALA A 34 -15.92 10.65 -7.68
C ALA A 34 -15.06 9.55 -8.34
N GLU A 35 -14.90 9.64 -9.66
CA GLU A 35 -13.97 8.79 -10.42
C GLU A 35 -12.67 9.55 -10.73
N GLY A 36 -11.56 8.84 -10.67
CA GLY A 36 -10.23 9.38 -11.00
C GLY A 36 -9.19 9.14 -9.91
N GLY A 37 -7.99 9.65 -10.15
CA GLY A 37 -6.87 9.56 -9.22
C GLY A 37 -6.94 10.54 -8.05
N PHE A 38 -8.10 10.58 -7.38
CA PHE A 38 -8.39 11.51 -6.31
C PHE A 38 -8.51 10.81 -4.95
N THR A 39 -8.27 11.56 -3.90
CA THR A 39 -8.45 11.15 -2.51
C THR A 39 -8.72 12.37 -1.63
N VAL A 40 -8.87 12.13 -0.34
CA VAL A 40 -9.09 13.15 0.70
C VAL A 40 -7.75 13.44 1.37
N ASP A 41 -7.43 14.72 1.56
CA ASP A 41 -6.26 15.14 2.35
C ASP A 41 -6.64 15.34 3.82
N PHE A 42 -6.46 14.31 4.65
CA PHE A 42 -6.77 14.40 6.08
C PHE A 42 -5.79 15.27 6.88
N LEU A 43 -4.70 15.78 6.28
CA LEU A 43 -3.78 16.69 6.98
C LEU A 43 -4.31 18.13 7.03
N GLN A 44 -5.36 18.45 6.30
CA GLN A 44 -6.01 19.76 6.32
C GLN A 44 -7.33 19.69 7.07
N ALA A 45 -7.65 20.76 7.79
CA ALA A 45 -8.81 20.81 8.69
C ALA A 45 -10.16 20.61 7.96
N ASP A 46 -10.25 21.03 6.70
CA ASP A 46 -11.43 20.89 5.84
C ASP A 46 -11.45 19.61 5.00
N LYS A 47 -10.45 18.73 5.15
CA LYS A 47 -10.33 17.44 4.45
C LYS A 47 -10.63 17.55 2.93
N PRO A 48 -9.95 18.44 2.18
CA PRO A 48 -10.31 18.71 0.80
C PRO A 48 -9.95 17.53 -0.11
N GLN A 49 -10.71 17.39 -1.20
CA GLN A 49 -10.35 16.48 -2.28
C GLN A 49 -9.10 16.98 -3.00
N THR A 50 -8.13 16.09 -3.23
CA THR A 50 -6.88 16.37 -3.98
C THR A 50 -6.48 15.14 -4.80
N THR A 51 -5.42 15.22 -5.60
CA THR A 51 -4.90 14.03 -6.28
C THR A 51 -4.18 13.11 -5.29
N ILE A 52 -4.18 11.80 -5.57
CA ILE A 52 -3.46 10.82 -4.74
C ILE A 52 -1.97 11.16 -4.64
N TYR A 53 -1.38 11.66 -5.74
CA TYR A 53 0.01 12.09 -5.75
C TYR A 53 0.26 13.27 -4.79
N GLU A 54 -0.52 14.35 -4.89
CA GLU A 54 -0.36 15.53 -4.03
C GLU A 54 -0.61 15.23 -2.56
N ALA A 55 -1.62 14.41 -2.25
CA ALA A 55 -1.82 13.91 -0.89
C ALA A 55 -0.57 13.16 -0.41
N SER A 56 -0.05 12.23 -1.23
CA SER A 56 1.11 11.44 -0.85
C SER A 56 2.37 12.27 -0.58
N GLU A 57 2.59 13.36 -1.34
CA GLU A 57 3.71 14.27 -1.11
C GLU A 57 3.61 14.96 0.26
N LYS A 58 2.41 15.42 0.63
CA LYS A 58 2.17 16.05 1.94
C LYS A 58 2.37 15.07 3.09
N TYR A 59 1.87 13.84 2.98
CA TYR A 59 2.08 12.80 3.98
C TYR A 59 3.57 12.46 4.14
N GLN A 60 4.30 12.33 3.04
CA GLN A 60 5.74 12.10 3.06
C GLN A 60 6.51 13.28 3.70
N ALA A 61 6.16 14.52 3.37
CA ALA A 61 6.76 15.71 3.98
C ALA A 61 6.57 15.78 5.50
N ASN A 62 5.49 15.17 6.02
CA ASN A 62 5.20 15.06 7.45
C ASN A 62 5.70 13.74 8.07
N ASN A 63 6.41 12.90 7.32
CA ASN A 63 6.88 11.58 7.75
C ASN A 63 5.75 10.63 8.22
N ILE A 64 4.57 10.74 7.62
CA ILE A 64 3.42 9.91 7.95
C ILE A 64 3.33 8.76 6.93
N PRO A 65 3.44 7.49 7.36
CA PRO A 65 3.31 6.35 6.47
C PRO A 65 1.87 6.18 6.00
N LEU A 66 1.69 5.63 4.79
CA LEU A 66 0.37 5.39 4.20
C LEU A 66 -0.02 3.91 4.22
N VAL A 67 -1.32 3.67 4.33
CA VAL A 67 -1.97 2.36 4.19
C VAL A 67 -3.03 2.43 3.08
N ILE A 68 -3.20 1.34 2.32
CA ILE A 68 -4.31 1.17 1.38
C ILE A 68 -5.24 0.09 1.92
N LEU A 69 -6.55 0.38 1.94
CA LEU A 69 -7.60 -0.64 2.10
C LEU A 69 -8.13 -1.03 0.72
N ALA A 70 -8.29 -2.32 0.46
CA ALA A 70 -8.75 -2.83 -0.83
C ALA A 70 -9.72 -4.01 -0.69
N GLY A 71 -10.53 -4.22 -1.72
CA GLY A 71 -11.45 -5.36 -1.81
C GLY A 71 -10.76 -6.65 -2.28
N LYS A 72 -11.51 -7.44 -3.06
CA LYS A 72 -11.04 -8.71 -3.63
C LYS A 72 -10.14 -8.51 -4.83
N GLU A 73 -9.27 -9.50 -5.05
CA GLU A 73 -8.40 -9.61 -6.23
C GLU A 73 -7.55 -8.35 -6.47
N TYR A 74 -7.05 -7.75 -5.39
CA TYR A 74 -6.21 -6.57 -5.47
C TYR A 74 -4.97 -6.85 -6.33
N GLY A 75 -4.80 -6.01 -7.36
CA GLY A 75 -3.71 -6.14 -8.32
C GLY A 75 -3.97 -7.05 -9.51
N SER A 76 -5.22 -7.47 -9.74
CA SER A 76 -5.60 -8.23 -10.94
C SER A 76 -5.34 -7.47 -12.24
N GLY A 77 -5.09 -8.23 -13.32
CA GLY A 77 -4.78 -7.71 -14.65
C GLY A 77 -3.33 -7.93 -15.07
N SER A 78 -2.89 -7.21 -16.10
CA SER A 78 -1.53 -7.34 -16.62
C SER A 78 -0.49 -6.91 -15.57
N SER A 79 0.53 -7.73 -15.33
CA SER A 79 1.68 -7.31 -14.54
C SER A 79 2.33 -6.07 -15.17
N ARG A 80 2.51 -5.03 -14.36
CA ARG A 80 3.13 -3.77 -14.76
C ARG A 80 4.07 -3.35 -13.65
N ASP A 81 5.34 -3.17 -13.97
CA ASP A 81 6.40 -2.86 -12.99
C ASP A 81 6.05 -1.67 -12.10
N TRP A 82 5.38 -0.66 -12.69
CA TRP A 82 4.99 0.57 -12.02
C TRP A 82 3.78 0.43 -11.08
N ALA A 83 3.00 -0.66 -11.15
CA ALA A 83 1.88 -0.88 -10.24
C ALA A 83 2.35 -1.00 -8.78
N VAL A 84 3.50 -1.64 -8.56
CA VAL A 84 4.08 -1.77 -7.20
C VAL A 84 5.16 -0.73 -6.91
N LYS A 85 5.99 -0.35 -7.90
CA LYS A 85 7.00 0.69 -7.72
C LYS A 85 6.35 2.02 -7.38
N GLY A 86 5.29 2.38 -8.11
CA GLY A 86 4.49 3.57 -7.85
C GLY A 86 3.90 3.55 -6.44
N THR A 87 3.26 2.45 -6.05
CA THR A 87 2.68 2.28 -4.71
C THR A 87 3.71 2.54 -3.61
N ALA A 88 4.90 1.94 -3.70
CA ALA A 88 5.98 2.16 -2.73
C ALA A 88 6.51 3.61 -2.74
N LEU A 89 6.66 4.21 -3.93
CA LEU A 89 7.18 5.58 -4.10
C LEU A 89 6.19 6.67 -3.67
N LEU A 90 4.89 6.35 -3.61
CA LEU A 90 3.90 7.21 -2.95
C LEU A 90 4.01 7.15 -1.41
N GLY A 91 4.85 6.29 -0.84
CA GLY A 91 5.04 6.18 0.61
C GLY A 91 4.13 5.16 1.30
N VAL A 92 3.40 4.33 0.53
CA VAL A 92 2.58 3.23 1.08
C VAL A 92 3.50 2.19 1.73
N LYS A 93 3.20 1.84 2.99
CA LYS A 93 3.93 0.82 3.76
C LYS A 93 3.14 -0.48 3.89
N VAL A 94 1.82 -0.39 3.89
CA VAL A 94 0.92 -1.53 4.10
C VAL A 94 -0.22 -1.47 3.10
N VAL A 95 -0.60 -2.62 2.56
CA VAL A 95 -1.90 -2.80 1.89
C VAL A 95 -2.68 -3.83 2.71
N ILE A 96 -3.94 -3.54 3.02
CA ILE A 96 -4.87 -4.48 3.66
C ILE A 96 -5.98 -4.77 2.65
N ALA A 97 -6.06 -6.01 2.15
CA ALA A 97 -7.03 -6.38 1.13
C ALA A 97 -7.86 -7.59 1.55
N GLU A 98 -9.01 -7.82 0.91
CA GLU A 98 -9.75 -9.07 1.11
C GLU A 98 -9.02 -10.26 0.46
N SER A 99 -8.44 -10.05 -0.72
CA SER A 99 -7.58 -11.01 -1.40
C SER A 99 -6.68 -10.32 -2.43
N TYR A 100 -5.63 -11.02 -2.86
CA TYR A 100 -4.65 -10.51 -3.82
C TYR A 100 -4.57 -11.40 -5.06
N GLU A 101 -4.25 -10.79 -6.20
CA GLU A 101 -3.62 -11.53 -7.28
C GLU A 101 -2.20 -11.96 -6.85
N ARG A 102 -1.84 -13.21 -7.14
CA ARG A 102 -0.63 -13.87 -6.61
C ARG A 102 0.66 -13.14 -6.99
N ILE A 103 0.82 -12.74 -8.25
CA ILE A 103 2.03 -12.07 -8.75
C ILE A 103 2.12 -10.65 -8.18
N HIS A 104 1.01 -9.92 -8.13
CA HIS A 104 0.96 -8.58 -7.56
C HIS A 104 1.36 -8.58 -6.08
N ARG A 105 0.85 -9.54 -5.30
CA ARG A 105 1.24 -9.72 -3.89
C ARG A 105 2.76 -9.88 -3.74
N SER A 106 3.38 -10.80 -4.49
CA SER A 106 4.83 -11.01 -4.43
C SER A 106 5.61 -9.76 -4.86
N ASN A 107 5.10 -9.00 -5.83
CA ASN A 107 5.71 -7.76 -6.29
C ASN A 107 5.65 -6.62 -5.25
N LEU A 108 4.58 -6.54 -4.45
CA LEU A 108 4.49 -5.58 -3.33
C LEU A 108 5.60 -5.84 -2.30
N ILE A 109 5.77 -7.11 -1.93
CA ILE A 109 6.83 -7.56 -1.01
C ILE A 109 8.21 -7.20 -1.57
N GLY A 110 8.42 -7.46 -2.87
CA GLY A 110 9.64 -7.09 -3.59
C GLY A 110 9.95 -5.59 -3.58
N MET A 111 8.95 -4.74 -3.33
CA MET A 111 9.10 -3.29 -3.16
C MET A 111 9.08 -2.83 -1.70
N GLY A 112 9.06 -3.76 -0.74
CA GLY A 112 9.05 -3.45 0.69
C GLY A 112 7.69 -2.99 1.23
N VAL A 113 6.59 -3.28 0.52
CA VAL A 113 5.21 -3.01 0.98
C VAL A 113 4.65 -4.29 1.59
N LEU A 114 4.10 -4.20 2.81
CA LEU A 114 3.55 -5.35 3.54
C LEU A 114 2.13 -5.67 3.07
N PRO A 115 1.88 -6.82 2.43
CA PRO A 115 0.52 -7.26 2.12
C PRO A 115 -0.10 -7.93 3.36
N LEU A 116 -1.14 -7.31 3.89
CA LEU A 116 -2.02 -7.89 4.89
C LEU A 116 -3.34 -8.28 4.26
N GLN A 117 -3.98 -9.29 4.82
CA GLN A 117 -5.34 -9.66 4.45
C GLN A 117 -6.29 -9.33 5.60
N PHE A 118 -7.55 -9.04 5.30
CA PHE A 118 -8.60 -9.09 6.32
C PHE A 118 -8.76 -10.54 6.85
N PRO A 119 -9.23 -10.72 8.10
CA PRO A 119 -9.62 -12.03 8.60
C PRO A 119 -10.65 -12.71 7.68
N VAL A 120 -10.73 -14.04 7.73
CA VAL A 120 -11.69 -14.79 6.89
C VAL A 120 -13.11 -14.31 7.15
N GLY A 121 -13.81 -13.91 6.09
CA GLY A 121 -15.18 -13.41 6.15
C GLY A 121 -15.33 -11.95 6.61
N GLN A 122 -14.22 -11.26 6.88
CA GLN A 122 -14.20 -9.83 7.24
C GLN A 122 -13.76 -8.98 6.04
N THR A 123 -14.26 -7.75 6.00
CA THR A 123 -13.82 -6.70 5.06
C THR A 123 -13.83 -5.35 5.80
N ALA A 124 -13.55 -4.24 5.12
CA ALA A 124 -13.60 -2.91 5.75
C ALA A 124 -14.99 -2.59 6.35
N GLU A 125 -16.07 -2.89 5.61
CA GLU A 125 -17.44 -2.53 6.00
C GLU A 125 -17.94 -3.30 7.25
N PRO A 126 -17.86 -4.65 7.34
CA PRO A 126 -18.23 -5.39 8.55
C PRO A 126 -17.39 -5.04 9.78
N LEU A 127 -16.15 -4.59 9.59
CA LEU A 127 -15.28 -4.10 10.67
C LEU A 127 -15.58 -2.64 11.05
N GLY A 128 -16.48 -1.96 10.34
CA GLY A 128 -16.82 -0.55 10.56
C GLY A 128 -15.69 0.42 10.23
N LEU A 129 -14.74 0.00 9.40
CA LEU A 129 -13.64 0.83 8.91
C LEU A 129 -14.15 1.75 7.81
N THR A 130 -13.85 3.04 7.97
CA THR A 130 -14.24 4.10 7.04
C THR A 130 -13.08 4.52 6.13
N GLY A 131 -11.85 4.27 6.55
CA GLY A 131 -10.63 4.75 5.92
C GLY A 131 -10.17 6.11 6.45
N GLU A 132 -10.94 6.73 7.35
CA GLU A 132 -10.54 7.97 8.07
C GLU A 132 -9.72 7.68 9.33
N GLU A 133 -9.59 6.40 9.71
CA GLU A 133 -8.87 6.01 10.92
C GLU A 133 -7.35 6.17 10.79
N SER A 134 -6.69 6.35 11.94
CA SER A 134 -5.25 6.11 12.07
C SER A 134 -4.99 4.62 12.32
N PHE A 135 -4.13 4.01 11.52
CA PHE A 135 -3.82 2.58 11.58
C PHE A 135 -2.47 2.33 12.25
N THR A 136 -2.47 1.49 13.29
CA THR A 136 -1.26 0.97 13.94
C THR A 136 -1.15 -0.53 13.70
N ILE A 137 -0.01 -0.99 13.18
CA ILE A 137 0.26 -2.41 12.92
C ILE A 137 1.34 -2.89 13.89
N LYS A 138 1.01 -3.85 14.76
CA LYS A 138 1.87 -4.39 15.82
C LYS A 138 2.29 -5.83 15.49
N GLY A 139 3.51 -6.22 15.89
CA GLY A 139 4.03 -7.58 15.70
C GLY A 139 4.87 -7.82 14.44
N VAL A 140 5.04 -6.80 13.58
CA VAL A 140 5.86 -6.91 12.35
C VAL A 140 7.35 -7.11 12.67
N THR A 141 7.84 -6.59 13.79
CA THR A 141 9.27 -6.61 14.17
C THR A 141 9.84 -8.00 14.36
N VAL A 142 9.00 -9.01 14.62
CA VAL A 142 9.39 -10.43 14.72
C VAL A 142 10.04 -10.95 13.43
N LEU A 143 9.76 -10.32 12.28
CA LEU A 143 10.46 -10.61 11.02
C LEU A 143 11.97 -10.43 11.15
N ASN A 144 12.45 -9.47 11.95
CA ASN A 144 13.89 -9.23 12.12
C ASN A 144 14.61 -10.42 12.76
N ASP A 145 13.89 -11.25 13.52
CA ASP A 145 14.41 -12.46 14.16
C ASP A 145 14.38 -13.69 13.22
N GLY A 146 14.08 -13.49 11.93
CA GLY A 146 13.97 -14.55 10.93
C GLY A 146 12.65 -15.33 10.97
N VAL A 147 11.69 -14.88 11.78
CA VAL A 147 10.37 -15.52 11.93
C VAL A 147 9.33 -14.70 11.16
N THR A 148 8.65 -15.32 10.20
CA THR A 148 7.50 -14.68 9.54
C THR A 148 6.24 -14.90 10.38
N PRO A 149 5.65 -13.86 11.00
CA PRO A 149 4.43 -14.00 11.78
C PRO A 149 3.28 -14.39 10.84
N LYS A 150 2.40 -15.31 11.28
CA LYS A 150 1.22 -15.70 10.48
C LYS A 150 0.18 -14.57 10.42
N THR A 151 0.07 -13.81 11.50
CA THR A 151 -0.83 -12.66 11.65
C THR A 151 -0.12 -11.54 12.40
N VAL A 152 -0.62 -10.31 12.24
CA VAL A 152 -0.23 -9.12 13.00
C VAL A 152 -1.48 -8.46 13.56
N ASP A 153 -1.33 -7.70 14.64
CA ASP A 153 -2.45 -6.97 15.23
C ASP A 153 -2.59 -5.60 14.56
N VAL A 154 -3.79 -5.30 14.08
CA VAL A 154 -4.14 -4.01 13.48
C VAL A 154 -5.12 -3.30 14.40
N GLU A 155 -4.81 -2.04 14.71
CA GLU A 155 -5.64 -1.13 15.50
C GLU A 155 -5.95 0.09 14.64
N ALA A 156 -7.23 0.35 14.41
CA ALA A 156 -7.75 1.48 13.67
C ALA A 156 -8.49 2.40 14.64
N VAL A 157 -8.02 3.64 14.78
CA VAL A 157 -8.54 4.63 15.73
C VAL A 157 -9.18 5.79 14.98
N LYS A 158 -10.46 6.06 15.24
CA LYS A 158 -11.19 7.21 14.71
C LYS A 158 -10.84 8.49 15.46
N GLU A 159 -11.11 9.64 14.85
CA GLU A 159 -10.90 10.96 15.50
C GLU A 159 -11.67 11.12 16.82
N ASN A 160 -12.84 10.46 16.94
CA ASN A 160 -13.64 10.47 18.16
C ASN A 160 -13.11 9.51 19.27
N GLY A 161 -12.04 8.77 18.99
CA GLY A 161 -11.43 7.80 19.91
C GLY A 161 -11.99 6.38 19.83
N ASP A 162 -12.99 6.11 18.98
CA ASP A 162 -13.49 4.75 18.76
C ASP A 162 -12.37 3.87 18.15
N VAL A 163 -12.22 2.67 18.70
CA VAL A 163 -11.16 1.73 18.31
C VAL A 163 -11.76 0.46 17.72
N THR A 164 -11.31 0.13 16.51
CA THR A 164 -11.51 -1.19 15.90
C THR A 164 -10.19 -1.94 15.89
N ALA A 165 -10.15 -3.14 16.45
CA ALA A 165 -8.96 -3.99 16.46
C ALA A 165 -9.24 -5.36 15.81
N PHE A 166 -8.29 -5.86 15.02
CA PHE A 166 -8.41 -7.17 14.38
C PHE A 166 -7.02 -7.79 14.10
N SER A 167 -6.96 -9.11 14.03
CA SER A 167 -5.75 -9.84 13.65
C SER A 167 -5.71 -10.08 12.14
N ALA A 168 -4.75 -9.48 11.45
CA ALA A 168 -4.66 -9.52 9.99
C ALA A 168 -3.62 -10.57 9.55
N PRO A 169 -3.99 -11.58 8.72
CA PRO A 169 -3.03 -12.48 8.11
C PRO A 169 -1.93 -11.74 7.33
N VAL A 170 -0.69 -12.09 7.60
CA VAL A 170 0.48 -11.59 6.85
C VAL A 170 0.66 -12.44 5.62
N ARG A 171 0.66 -11.81 4.45
CA ARG A 171 0.73 -12.50 3.17
C ARG A 171 2.15 -12.52 2.61
N ILE A 172 3.10 -12.93 3.45
CA ILE A 172 4.46 -13.33 3.06
C ILE A 172 4.47 -14.86 3.10
N ASP A 173 4.46 -15.48 1.92
CA ASP A 173 4.09 -16.89 1.78
C ASP A 173 5.33 -17.80 1.63
N THR A 174 6.54 -17.23 1.48
CA THR A 174 7.79 -17.99 1.33
C THR A 174 8.95 -17.36 2.11
N PRO A 175 9.99 -18.15 2.49
CA PRO A 175 11.19 -17.60 3.13
C PRO A 175 11.91 -16.54 2.28
N GLY A 176 12.02 -16.73 0.96
CA GLY A 176 12.67 -15.74 0.09
C GLY A 176 11.91 -14.41 0.02
N GLU A 177 10.58 -14.44 0.07
CA GLU A 177 9.76 -13.23 0.20
C GLU A 177 10.03 -12.51 1.53
N ALA A 178 10.16 -13.27 2.63
CA ALA A 178 10.52 -12.71 3.92
C ALA A 178 11.90 -12.04 3.89
N ASP A 179 12.87 -12.66 3.22
CA ASP A 179 14.21 -12.10 3.04
C ASP A 179 14.16 -10.77 2.28
N TYR A 180 13.44 -10.72 1.16
CA TYR A 180 13.28 -9.48 0.39
C TYR A 180 12.66 -8.38 1.26
N TYR A 181 11.60 -8.68 2.01
CA TYR A 181 10.93 -7.70 2.86
C TYR A 181 11.86 -7.16 3.97
N ARG A 182 12.60 -8.03 4.67
CA ARG A 182 13.55 -7.64 5.72
C ARG A 182 14.65 -6.72 5.23
N HIS A 183 15.01 -6.83 3.95
CA HIS A 183 16.01 -5.97 3.33
C HIS A 183 15.43 -4.67 2.75
N GLY A 184 14.11 -4.45 2.86
CA GLY A 184 13.42 -3.29 2.30
C GLY A 184 13.09 -3.43 0.81
N GLY A 185 13.14 -4.65 0.26
CA GLY A 185 12.81 -4.98 -1.12
C GLY A 185 13.91 -5.78 -1.83
N ILE A 186 13.56 -6.38 -2.97
CA ILE A 186 14.43 -7.28 -3.75
C ILE A 186 15.70 -6.58 -4.25
N MET A 187 15.61 -5.31 -4.66
CA MET A 187 16.79 -4.58 -5.14
C MET A 187 17.82 -4.37 -4.03
N GLN A 188 17.35 -4.06 -2.82
CA GLN A 188 18.21 -3.83 -1.66
C GLN A 188 18.83 -5.14 -1.17
N PHE A 189 18.05 -6.23 -1.18
CA PHE A 189 18.55 -7.57 -0.92
C PHE A 189 19.70 -7.94 -1.87
N VAL A 190 19.47 -7.87 -3.18
CA VAL A 190 20.48 -8.21 -4.20
C VAL A 190 21.73 -7.34 -4.06
N LEU A 191 21.57 -6.03 -3.88
CA LEU A 191 22.72 -5.13 -3.72
C LEU A 191 23.56 -5.49 -2.49
N ARG A 192 22.94 -5.79 -1.35
CA ARG A 192 23.65 -6.20 -0.13
C ARG A 192 24.34 -7.55 -0.30
N SER A 193 23.68 -8.53 -0.92
CA SER A 193 24.31 -9.83 -1.23
C SER A 193 25.54 -9.71 -2.12
N LEU A 194 25.55 -8.77 -3.08
CA LEU A 194 26.71 -8.53 -3.95
C LEU A 194 27.87 -7.84 -3.23
N LEU A 195 27.61 -7.09 -2.15
CA LEU A 195 28.65 -6.44 -1.35
C LEU A 195 29.27 -7.39 -0.30
N GLU A 196 28.53 -8.44 0.07
CA GLU A 196 29.01 -9.49 0.98
C GLU A 196 29.75 -10.63 0.26
N ALA A 197 29.67 -10.69 -1.07
CA ALA A 197 30.33 -11.66 -1.94
C ALA A 197 31.76 -11.23 -2.33
#